data_AF-A0AA38TE85-F1
#
_entry.id   AF-A0AA38TE85-F1
#
_cell.length_a   1.000
_cell.length_b   1.000
_cell.length_c   1.000
_cell.angle_alpha   90.00
_cell.angle_beta   90.00
_cell.angle_gamma   90.00
#
_symmetry.space_group_name_H-M   'P 1'
#
loop_
_entity.id
_entity.type
_entity.pdbx_description
1 polymer ?
#
loop_
_entity_poly.entity_id
_entity_poly.type
_entity_poly.pdbx_seq_one_letter_code
_entity_poly.pdbx_strand_id
1 'polypeptide(L)'
;MPKKEVVDILELGYTGLEDDIKEIFLDVACMRLCLSIRIVVIILESCGHFQARCGLDVLKEKSLITISKDGEEVVMHDQIIEMGRNIVRCPHRKEPHKHSHLWETLEIEHILANDLGTEATECVDYLASELSSEFFMKDLRKMKKLRYLCAYTKSHGGYCFSGDWEFDEVT
;
A
#
# COMPACT_ATOMS: atom_id res chain seq x y z
N MET A 1 0.30 3.66 -24.67
CA MET A 1 -0.07 2.32 -24.16
C MET A 1 1.18 1.46 -24.12
N PRO A 2 1.47 0.75 -23.02
CA PRO A 2 2.57 -0.19 -22.99
C PRO A 2 2.38 -1.28 -24.05
N LYS A 3 3.47 -1.80 -24.61
CA LYS A 3 3.42 -2.92 -25.53
C LYS A 3 2.96 -4.15 -24.74
N LYS A 4 1.97 -4.88 -25.25
CA LYS A 4 1.38 -6.08 -24.62
C LYS A 4 2.45 -7.07 -24.10
N GLU A 5 3.53 -7.24 -24.84
CA GLU A 5 4.68 -8.08 -24.48
C GLU A 5 5.34 -7.71 -23.13
N VAL A 6 5.41 -6.42 -22.78
CA VAL A 6 6.01 -5.97 -21.52
C VAL A 6 5.12 -6.32 -20.34
N VAL A 7 3.80 -6.16 -20.50
CA VAL A 7 2.81 -6.50 -19.47
C VAL A 7 2.82 -8.02 -19.24
N ASP A 8 2.84 -8.83 -20.30
CA ASP A 8 2.87 -10.29 -20.20
C ASP A 8 4.14 -10.78 -19.45
N ILE A 9 5.30 -10.16 -19.67
CA ILE A 9 6.55 -10.51 -18.97
C ILE A 9 6.47 -10.14 -17.47
N LEU A 10 5.89 -8.98 -17.14
CA LEU A 10 5.75 -8.55 -15.75
C LEU A 10 4.76 -9.44 -14.98
N GLU A 11 3.67 -9.86 -15.62
CA GLU A 11 2.71 -10.81 -15.06
C GLU A 11 3.36 -12.18 -14.80
N LEU A 12 4.22 -12.66 -15.72
CA LEU A 12 5.02 -13.86 -15.50
C LEU A 12 5.99 -13.72 -14.31
N GLY A 13 6.57 -12.53 -14.13
CA GLY A 13 7.40 -12.20 -12.97
C GLY A 13 6.65 -12.35 -11.65
N TYR A 14 5.42 -11.84 -11.59
CA TYR A 14 4.55 -11.91 -10.41
C TYR A 14 4.02 -13.32 -10.13
N THR A 15 3.52 -14.02 -11.17
CA THR A 15 2.93 -15.36 -11.01
C THR A 15 3.94 -16.39 -10.50
N GLY A 16 5.23 -16.21 -10.79
CA GLY A 16 6.32 -17.05 -10.30
C GLY A 16 6.82 -16.72 -8.89
N LEU A 17 6.21 -15.77 -8.17
CA LEU A 17 6.55 -15.45 -6.78
C LEU A 17 5.90 -16.45 -5.80
N GLU A 18 6.56 -16.66 -4.67
CA GLU A 18 5.97 -17.29 -3.48
C GLU A 18 4.89 -16.38 -2.89
N ASP A 19 3.91 -16.96 -2.19
CA ASP A 19 2.70 -16.24 -1.80
C ASP A 19 2.97 -15.12 -0.79
N ASP A 20 3.94 -15.28 0.10
CA ASP A 20 4.42 -14.24 1.01
C ASP A 20 5.06 -13.06 0.25
N ILE A 21 5.86 -13.33 -0.77
CA ILE A 21 6.49 -12.31 -1.61
C ILE A 21 5.45 -11.61 -2.50
N LYS A 22 4.38 -12.31 -2.92
CA LYS A 22 3.24 -11.67 -3.60
C LYS A 22 2.54 -10.66 -2.71
N GLU A 23 2.34 -10.96 -1.43
CA GLU A 23 1.74 -10.01 -0.50
C GLU A 23 2.64 -8.78 -0.29
N ILE A 24 3.96 -8.97 -0.14
CA ILE A 24 4.93 -7.86 -0.11
C ILE A 24 4.84 -7.00 -1.38
N PHE A 25 4.73 -7.65 -2.55
CA PHE A 25 4.58 -6.94 -3.82
C PHE A 25 3.31 -6.08 -3.86
N LEU A 26 2.17 -6.62 -3.42
CA LEU A 26 0.89 -5.90 -3.42
C LEU A 26 0.91 -4.74 -2.43
N ASP A 27 1.50 -4.93 -1.25
CA ASP A 27 1.73 -3.88 -0.27
C ASP A 27 2.51 -2.72 -0.91
N VAL A 28 3.69 -3.01 -1.48
CA VAL A 28 4.55 -1.98 -2.10
C VAL A 28 3.86 -1.29 -3.28
N ALA A 29 3.09 -2.01 -4.09
CA ALA A 29 2.36 -1.43 -5.23
C ALA A 29 1.18 -0.51 -4.81
N CYS A 30 0.59 -0.78 -3.66
CA CYS A 30 -0.54 -0.02 -3.14
C CYS A 30 -0.10 1.15 -2.25
N MET A 31 1.08 1.06 -1.64
CA MET A 31 1.68 2.17 -0.92
C MET A 31 2.05 3.31 -1.87
N ARG A 32 1.82 4.54 -1.43
CA ARG A 32 1.99 5.74 -2.24
C ARG A 32 3.42 6.25 -2.12
N LEU A 33 4.43 5.47 -2.53
CA LEU A 33 5.81 5.70 -2.04
C LEU A 33 6.92 5.82 -3.11
N CYS A 34 7.67 6.93 -2.97
CA CYS A 34 9.14 6.96 -2.99
C CYS A 34 9.59 7.03 -1.51
N LEU A 35 9.69 5.90 -0.81
CA LEU A 35 10.27 5.86 0.54
C LEU A 35 11.64 5.19 0.51
N SER A 36 12.44 5.56 1.51
CA SER A 36 13.70 4.87 1.72
C SER A 36 13.45 3.39 2.04
N ILE A 37 14.34 2.52 1.54
CA ILE A 37 14.30 1.07 1.76
C ILE A 37 14.21 0.71 3.24
N ARG A 38 14.85 1.50 4.10
CA ARG A 38 14.80 1.32 5.56
C ARG A 38 13.37 1.46 6.08
N ILE A 39 12.64 2.47 5.62
CA ILE A 39 11.25 2.69 6.06
C ILE A 39 10.33 1.63 5.46
N VAL A 40 10.52 1.26 4.19
CA VAL A 40 9.73 0.19 3.57
C VAL A 40 9.88 -1.13 4.33
N VAL A 41 11.10 -1.50 4.71
CA VAL A 41 11.35 -2.71 5.53
C VAL A 41 10.64 -2.61 6.88
N ILE A 42 10.76 -1.49 7.60
CA ILE A 42 10.10 -1.30 8.90
C ILE A 42 8.57 -1.44 8.78
N ILE A 43 7.98 -0.82 7.75
CA ILE A 43 6.54 -0.92 7.50
C ILE A 43 6.14 -2.37 7.25
N LEU A 44 6.83 -3.06 6.33
CA LEU A 44 6.51 -4.45 5.98
C LEU A 44 6.66 -5.39 7.17
N GLU A 45 7.74 -5.27 7.96
CA GLU A 45 7.95 -6.06 9.16
C GLU A 45 6.86 -5.81 10.21
N SER A 46 6.44 -4.55 10.37
CA SER A 46 5.33 -4.17 11.26
C SER A 46 3.99 -4.76 10.80
N CYS A 47 3.86 -5.06 9.50
CA CYS A 47 2.70 -5.73 8.93
C CYS A 47 2.76 -7.26 9.00
N GLY A 48 3.79 -7.84 9.64
CA GLY A 48 3.97 -9.29 9.78
C GLY A 48 4.86 -9.94 8.73
N HIS A 49 5.49 -9.17 7.83
CA HIS A 49 6.42 -9.70 6.83
C HIS A 49 7.84 -9.83 7.40
N PHE A 50 8.09 -10.86 8.21
CA PHE A 50 9.38 -11.07 8.88
C PHE A 50 10.58 -11.26 7.93
N GLN A 51 10.32 -11.49 6.64
CA GLN A 51 11.34 -11.62 5.59
C GLN A 51 11.28 -10.44 4.60
N ALA A 52 10.78 -9.28 5.01
CA ALA A 52 10.60 -8.10 4.16
C ALA A 52 11.83 -7.78 3.30
N ARG A 53 13.04 -7.79 3.90
CA ARG A 53 14.28 -7.51 3.16
C ARG A 53 14.57 -8.55 2.08
N CYS A 54 14.42 -9.83 2.40
CA CYS A 54 14.60 -10.92 1.43
C CYS A 54 13.54 -10.85 0.32
N GLY A 55 12.28 -10.55 0.66
CA GLY A 55 11.21 -10.35 -0.31
C GLY A 55 11.53 -9.20 -1.28
N LEU A 56 12.00 -8.05 -0.78
CA LEU A 56 12.44 -6.93 -1.62
C LEU A 56 13.62 -7.32 -2.53
N ASP A 57 14.58 -8.09 -2.05
CA ASP A 57 15.70 -8.58 -2.87
C ASP A 57 15.19 -9.48 -4.02
N VAL A 58 14.25 -10.39 -3.75
CA VAL A 58 13.62 -11.23 -4.79
C VAL A 58 12.85 -10.38 -5.81
N LEU A 59 12.08 -9.38 -5.35
CA LEU A 59 11.36 -8.47 -6.25
C LEU A 59 12.32 -7.68 -7.15
N LYS A 60 13.49 -7.30 -6.62
CA LYS A 60 14.55 -6.63 -7.39
C LYS A 60 15.17 -7.57 -8.42
N GLU A 61 15.47 -8.83 -8.07
CA GLU A 61 15.99 -9.84 -9.00
C GLU A 61 15.01 -10.13 -10.14
N LYS A 62 13.70 -10.09 -9.86
CA LYS A 62 12.62 -10.23 -10.84
C LYS A 62 12.33 -8.95 -11.62
N SER A 63 13.08 -7.86 -11.39
CA SER A 63 12.86 -6.54 -12.01
C SER A 63 11.45 -5.97 -11.77
N LEU A 64 10.79 -6.40 -10.68
CA LEU A 64 9.49 -5.88 -10.26
C LEU A 64 9.63 -4.59 -9.44
N ILE A 65 10.79 -4.39 -8.82
CA ILE A 65 11.21 -3.11 -8.23
C ILE A 65 12.64 -2.78 -8.67
N THR A 66 13.02 -1.53 -8.48
CA THR A 66 14.39 -1.03 -8.62
C THR A 66 14.76 -0.26 -7.35
N ILE A 67 16.04 -0.17 -7.04
CA ILE A 67 16.54 0.75 -6.02
C ILE A 67 17.07 2.00 -6.72
N SER A 68 16.72 3.18 -6.21
CA SER A 68 17.17 4.46 -6.75
C SER A 68 18.70 4.54 -6.90
N LYS A 69 19.19 5.47 -7.73
CA LYS A 69 20.61 5.56 -8.07
C LYS A 69 21.52 5.84 -6.87
N ASP A 70 20.99 6.52 -5.86
CA ASP A 70 21.64 6.78 -4.57
C ASP A 70 21.55 5.60 -3.59
N GLY A 71 20.82 4.54 -3.94
CA GLY A 71 20.73 3.32 -3.13
C GLY A 71 19.69 3.38 -2.01
N GLU A 72 18.97 4.50 -1.90
CA GLU A 72 18.17 4.80 -0.72
C GLU A 72 16.70 4.42 -0.87
N GLU A 73 16.10 4.52 -2.06
CA GLU A 73 14.66 4.42 -2.25
C GLU A 73 14.23 3.18 -3.03
N VAL A 74 13.12 2.57 -2.60
CA VAL A 74 12.43 1.53 -3.39
C VAL A 74 11.57 2.21 -4.44
N VAL A 75 11.78 1.84 -5.71
CA VAL A 75 11.07 2.39 -6.87
C VAL A 75 10.34 1.27 -7.58
N MET A 76 9.03 1.42 -7.73
CA MET A 76 8.21 0.55 -8.59
C MET A 76 7.75 1.35 -9.81
N HIS A 77 7.91 0.80 -11.01
CA HIS A 77 7.50 1.52 -12.23
C HIS A 77 5.97 1.59 -12.35
N ASP A 78 5.45 2.68 -12.93
CA ASP A 78 4.01 2.93 -13.07
C ASP A 78 3.21 1.75 -13.64
N GLN A 79 3.77 1.02 -14.62
CA GLN A 79 3.13 -0.15 -15.22
C GLN A 79 3.00 -1.32 -14.24
N ILE A 80 3.99 -1.49 -13.38
CA ILE A 80 4.03 -2.54 -12.35
C ILE A 80 3.09 -2.16 -11.20
N ILE A 81 3.07 -0.89 -10.82
CA ILE A 81 2.09 -0.32 -9.88
C ILE A 81 0.68 -0.57 -10.39
N GLU A 82 0.41 -0.23 -11.65
CA GLU A 82 -0.89 -0.44 -12.29
C GLU A 82 -1.29 -1.93 -12.30
N MET A 83 -0.33 -2.81 -12.61
CA MET A 83 -0.55 -4.26 -12.54
C MET A 83 -0.91 -4.73 -11.12
N GLY A 84 -0.13 -4.37 -10.11
CA GLY A 84 -0.40 -4.74 -8.71
C GLY A 84 -1.74 -4.23 -8.21
N ARG A 85 -2.07 -2.97 -8.49
CA ARG A 85 -3.37 -2.38 -8.15
C ARG A 85 -4.53 -3.04 -8.86
N ASN A 86 -4.34 -3.45 -10.12
CA ASN A 86 -5.33 -4.21 -10.86
C ASN A 86 -5.57 -5.59 -10.25
N ILE A 87 -4.52 -6.26 -9.74
CA ILE A 87 -4.65 -7.54 -9.03
C ILE A 87 -5.52 -7.37 -7.79
N VAL A 88 -5.24 -6.37 -6.95
CA VAL A 88 -6.06 -6.10 -5.74
C VAL A 88 -7.52 -5.80 -6.07
N ARG A 89 -7.78 -5.02 -7.13
CA ARG A 89 -9.14 -4.63 -7.52
C ARG A 89 -9.92 -5.72 -8.24
N CYS A 90 -9.25 -6.69 -8.87
CA CYS A 90 -9.88 -7.63 -9.80
C CYS A 90 -11.04 -8.42 -9.18
N PRO A 91 -10.94 -8.96 -7.93
CA PRO A 91 -12.02 -9.73 -7.32
C PRO A 91 -13.32 -8.93 -7.13
N HIS A 92 -13.22 -7.61 -6.91
CA HIS A 92 -14.33 -6.75 -6.50
C HIS A 92 -14.32 -5.39 -7.21
N ARG A 93 -14.16 -5.37 -8.54
CA ARG A 93 -13.92 -4.13 -9.33
C ARG A 93 -14.87 -2.95 -9.05
N LYS A 94 -16.13 -3.22 -8.67
CA LYS A 94 -17.16 -2.21 -8.43
C LYS A 94 -17.43 -1.94 -6.94
N GLU A 95 -16.70 -2.62 -6.05
CA GLU A 95 -16.95 -2.62 -4.61
C GLU A 95 -15.66 -2.31 -3.85
N PRO A 96 -15.19 -1.05 -3.82
CA PRO A 96 -13.93 -0.67 -3.19
C PRO A 96 -13.80 -1.10 -1.72
N HIS A 97 -14.90 -1.08 -0.98
CA HIS A 97 -14.96 -1.50 0.44
C HIS A 97 -14.61 -2.98 0.68
N LYS A 98 -14.52 -3.81 -0.38
CA LYS A 98 -14.09 -5.21 -0.31
C LYS A 98 -12.63 -5.41 -0.74
N HIS A 99 -11.90 -4.34 -1.06
CA HIS A 99 -10.48 -4.43 -1.43
C HIS A 99 -9.61 -4.56 -0.19
N SER A 100 -8.56 -5.37 -0.30
CA SER A 100 -7.57 -5.53 0.77
C SER A 100 -6.69 -4.31 0.94
N HIS A 101 -6.48 -3.54 -0.12
CA HIS A 101 -5.69 -2.32 -0.08
C HIS A 101 -6.51 -1.15 -0.63
N LEU A 102 -6.45 -0.02 0.06
CA LEU A 102 -7.07 1.23 -0.34
C LEU A 102 -6.00 2.33 -0.45
N TRP A 103 -5.94 3.01 -1.58
CA TRP A 103 -4.96 4.08 -1.84
C TRP A 103 -5.56 5.31 -2.55
N GLU A 104 -6.79 5.22 -3.06
CA GLU A 104 -7.47 6.35 -3.69
C GLU A 104 -8.20 7.18 -2.65
N THR A 105 -7.76 8.43 -2.45
CA THR A 105 -8.32 9.35 -1.46
C THR A 105 -9.84 9.44 -1.52
N LEU A 106 -10.42 9.62 -2.71
CA LEU A 106 -11.87 9.78 -2.86
C LEU A 106 -12.65 8.49 -2.53
N GLU A 107 -12.07 7.32 -2.82
CA GLU A 107 -12.68 6.03 -2.47
C GLU A 107 -12.64 5.83 -0.96
N ILE A 108 -11.51 6.12 -0.32
CA ILE A 108 -11.34 6.06 1.13
C ILE A 108 -12.31 7.02 1.82
N GLU A 109 -12.38 8.28 1.39
CA GLU A 109 -13.33 9.27 1.93
C GLU A 109 -14.78 8.79 1.80
N HIS A 110 -15.15 8.20 0.66
CA HIS A 110 -16.48 7.65 0.47
C HIS A 110 -16.77 6.48 1.42
N ILE A 111 -15.83 5.55 1.59
CA ILE A 111 -15.97 4.39 2.50
C ILE A 111 -16.17 4.89 3.94
N LEU A 112 -15.29 5.78 4.39
CA LEU A 112 -15.30 6.33 5.75
C LEU A 112 -16.57 7.14 6.04
N ALA A 113 -16.99 8.01 5.12
CA ALA A 113 -18.17 8.86 5.28
C ALA A 113 -19.48 8.05 5.32
N ASN A 114 -19.51 6.87 4.72
CA ASN A 114 -20.68 6.00 4.64
C ASN A 114 -20.59 4.78 5.56
N ASP A 115 -19.57 4.71 6.44
CA ASP A 115 -19.41 3.64 7.42
C ASP A 115 -19.35 2.24 6.76
N LEU A 116 -18.68 2.16 5.60
CA LEU A 116 -18.62 0.97 4.72
C LEU A 116 -17.38 0.10 4.95
N GLY A 117 -16.48 0.46 5.85
CA GLY A 117 -15.26 -0.30 6.13
C GLY A 117 -15.57 -1.76 6.49
N THR A 118 -14.76 -2.68 5.96
CA THR A 118 -14.93 -4.12 6.19
C THR A 118 -13.64 -4.78 6.65
N GLU A 119 -13.75 -6.00 7.19
CA GLU A 119 -12.59 -6.83 7.54
C GLU A 119 -11.76 -7.27 6.34
N ALA A 120 -12.21 -7.02 5.10
CA ALA A 120 -11.43 -7.29 3.91
C ALA A 120 -10.24 -6.32 3.80
N THR A 121 -10.37 -5.09 4.32
CA THR A 121 -9.33 -4.06 4.25
C THR A 121 -8.21 -4.34 5.25
N GLU A 122 -7.00 -4.46 4.72
CA GLU A 122 -5.77 -4.75 5.46
C GLU A 122 -4.78 -3.58 5.41
N CYS A 123 -4.80 -2.80 4.33
CA CYS A 123 -3.86 -1.70 4.11
C CYS A 123 -4.60 -0.45 3.64
N VAL A 124 -4.35 0.69 4.29
CA VAL A 124 -4.91 1.99 3.93
C VAL A 124 -3.78 3.01 3.80
N ASP A 125 -3.61 3.55 2.59
CA ASP A 125 -2.72 4.67 2.29
C ASP A 125 -3.56 5.89 1.91
N TYR A 126 -3.71 6.83 2.85
CA TYR A 126 -4.69 7.89 2.77
C TYR A 126 -4.03 9.27 2.76
N LEU A 127 -4.19 10.00 1.67
CA LEU A 127 -3.87 11.43 1.64
C LEU A 127 -5.10 12.21 2.11
N ALA A 128 -5.09 12.61 3.37
CA ALA A 128 -6.13 13.39 4.02
C ALA A 128 -6.22 14.80 3.42
N SER A 129 -7.44 15.15 3.00
CA SER A 129 -7.81 16.51 2.64
C SER A 129 -8.16 17.30 3.91
N GLU A 130 -9.19 16.87 4.65
CA GLU A 130 -9.61 17.39 5.96
C GLU A 130 -10.44 16.30 6.69
N LEU A 131 -9.84 15.46 7.54
CA LEU A 131 -10.60 14.45 8.29
C LEU A 131 -11.23 15.05 9.55
N SER A 132 -12.52 14.79 9.76
CA SER A 132 -13.03 14.71 11.13
C SER A 132 -12.49 13.41 11.75
N SER A 133 -11.77 13.51 12.86
CA SER A 133 -11.22 12.35 13.58
C SER A 133 -12.29 11.35 14.04
N GLU A 134 -13.51 11.82 14.37
CA GLU A 134 -14.59 10.95 14.88
C GLU A 134 -15.11 9.97 13.83
N PHE A 135 -15.42 10.43 12.61
CA PHE A 135 -15.89 9.55 11.53
C PHE A 135 -14.83 8.53 11.12
N PHE A 136 -13.56 8.96 11.05
CA PHE A 136 -12.43 8.11 10.70
C PHE A 136 -12.27 6.95 11.68
N MET A 137 -12.26 7.24 12.99
CA MET A 137 -12.04 6.24 14.02
C MET A 137 -13.19 5.22 14.15
N LYS A 138 -14.42 5.60 13.82
CA LYS A 138 -15.56 4.69 13.87
C LYS A 138 -15.44 3.58 12.81
N ASP A 139 -15.11 3.95 11.58
CA ASP A 139 -15.08 3.01 10.47
C ASP A 139 -13.84 2.10 10.53
N LEU A 140 -12.69 2.62 10.98
CA LEU A 140 -11.48 1.84 11.21
C LEU A 140 -11.70 0.65 12.17
N ARG A 141 -12.61 0.78 13.16
CA ARG A 141 -12.93 -0.32 14.09
C ARG A 141 -13.55 -1.55 13.40
N LYS A 142 -14.09 -1.40 12.18
CA LYS A 142 -14.65 -2.50 11.39
C LYS A 142 -13.58 -3.21 10.56
N MET A 143 -12.47 -2.55 10.27
CA MET A 143 -11.34 -3.07 9.51
C MET A 143 -10.44 -3.93 10.41
N LYS A 144 -10.98 -5.05 10.90
CA LYS A 144 -10.31 -5.88 11.93
C LYS A 144 -9.01 -6.55 11.48
N LYS A 145 -8.73 -6.60 10.18
CA LYS A 145 -7.50 -7.13 9.61
C LYS A 145 -6.52 -6.03 9.18
N LEU A 146 -6.81 -4.77 9.51
CA LEU A 146 -5.94 -3.64 9.20
C LEU A 146 -4.58 -3.82 9.88
N ARG A 147 -3.53 -3.92 9.06
CA ARG A 147 -2.12 -4.06 9.46
C ARG A 147 -1.27 -2.86 9.07
N TYR A 148 -1.71 -2.09 8.07
CA TYR A 148 -1.07 -0.84 7.65
C TYR A 148 -2.09 0.30 7.55
N LEU A 149 -1.80 1.41 8.23
CA LEU A 149 -2.50 2.66 8.04
C LEU A 149 -1.49 3.79 7.93
N CYS A 150 -1.49 4.48 6.80
CA CYS A 150 -0.75 5.71 6.64
C CYS A 150 -1.69 6.85 6.27
N ALA A 151 -1.63 7.95 7.02
CA ALA A 151 -2.44 9.13 6.79
C ALA A 151 -1.52 10.35 6.67
N TYR A 152 -1.56 11.04 5.53
CA TYR A 152 -0.78 12.25 5.28
C TYR A 152 -1.73 13.44 5.15
N THR A 153 -1.44 14.57 5.80
CA THR A 153 -2.18 15.81 5.56
C THR A 153 -1.48 16.62 4.46
N LYS A 154 -2.25 17.29 3.60
CA LYS A 154 -1.68 18.31 2.70
C LYS A 154 -1.29 19.53 3.52
N SER A 155 -0.08 19.57 4.09
CA SER A 155 0.46 20.86 4.51
C SER A 155 0.70 21.70 3.26
N HIS A 156 0.46 23.01 3.37
CA HIS A 156 0.72 23.96 2.28
C HIS A 156 2.24 24.08 2.04
N GLY A 157 2.82 23.11 1.31
CA GLY A 157 4.21 23.14 0.85
C GLY A 157 5.05 21.93 1.24
N GLY A 158 5.22 21.00 0.31
CA GLY A 158 6.24 19.94 0.37
C GLY A 158 5.77 18.65 1.05
N TYR A 159 6.13 17.51 0.45
CA TYR A 159 5.81 16.15 0.91
C TYR A 159 6.03 16.00 2.43
N CYS A 160 4.94 15.78 3.17
CA CYS A 160 4.95 15.74 4.63
C CYS A 160 5.22 14.33 5.18
N PHE A 161 6.23 14.23 6.05
CA PHE A 161 6.02 13.64 7.36
C PHE A 161 5.85 14.79 8.36
N SER A 162 4.65 14.97 8.90
CA SER A 162 4.47 15.63 10.20
C SER A 162 3.13 15.21 10.78
N GLY A 163 3.21 14.41 11.83
CA GLY A 163 2.09 14.05 12.69
C GLY A 163 2.69 13.32 13.87
N ASP A 164 2.79 14.02 15.01
CA ASP A 164 3.08 13.41 16.30
C ASP A 164 1.88 12.52 16.64
N TRP A 165 2.00 11.23 16.32
CA TRP A 165 1.03 10.22 16.75
C TRP A 165 1.60 9.55 17.99
N GLU A 166 1.14 9.99 19.17
CA GLU A 166 1.29 9.21 20.39
C GLU A 166 0.29 8.05 20.32
N PHE A 167 0.82 6.84 20.10
CA PHE A 167 0.06 5.62 20.32
C PHE A 167 0.24 5.22 21.78
N ASP A 168 -0.86 5.16 22.53
CA ASP A 168 -0.85 4.61 23.88
C ASP A 168 -0.39 3.15 23.83
N GLU A 169 0.64 2.82 24.62
CA GLU A 169 1.08 1.44 24.82
C GLU A 169 -0.08 0.64 25.43
N VAL A 170 -0.56 -0.34 24.67
CA VAL A 170 -1.54 -1.31 25.19
C VAL A 170 -0.82 -2.19 26.21
N THR A 171 -1.19 -2.04 27.48
CA THR A 171 -0.76 -2.86 28.62
C THR A 171 -1.62 -4.11 28.80
#